data_AF-A0A1Y1V8D7-F1
#
_entry.id   AF-A0A1Y1V8D7-F1
#
_cell.length_a   1.000
_cell.length_b   1.000
_cell.length_c   1.000
_cell.angle_alpha   90.00
_cell.angle_beta   90.00
_cell.angle_gamma   90.00
#
_symmetry.space_group_name_H-M   'P 1'
#
loop_
_entity.id
_entity.type
_entity.pdbx_description
1 polymer ?
#
loop_
_entity_poly.entity_id
_entity_poly.type
_entity_poly.pdbx_seq_one_letter_code
_entity_poly.pdbx_strand_id
1 'polypeptide(L)'
;MTNLFIFLDIFCFLVSTFILITIILVYKNRKHPYLKVISPSFSILMCIGFMMNGCGFVNTGSYSIFDCNIGYIISTIEMNLLLLPMLIVTYRIYCVIKAKRLSTKKLDDKHLLLYFSIIFGGMILYKILVHCFNETYILSFGFIDSLRFPSCYYDNYKIFEIIDMIYVYTIFAVILVMIILTGKASKRF
;
A
#
# COMPACT_ATOMS: atom_id res chain seq x y z
N MET A 1 -30.49 -2.46 -3.94
CA MET A 1 -29.02 -2.51 -4.14
C MET A 1 -28.47 -1.23 -4.77
N THR A 2 -29.16 -0.62 -5.74
CA THR A 2 -28.71 0.64 -6.40
C THR A 2 -28.41 1.80 -5.44
N ASN A 3 -29.26 2.04 -4.43
CA ASN A 3 -29.02 3.11 -3.44
C ASN A 3 -27.75 2.89 -2.60
N LEU A 4 -27.32 1.64 -2.40
CA LEU A 4 -26.11 1.33 -1.65
C LEU A 4 -24.85 1.64 -2.47
N PHE A 5 -24.85 1.30 -3.76
CA PHE A 5 -23.73 1.62 -4.66
C PHE A 5 -23.53 3.13 -4.79
N ILE A 6 -24.63 3.88 -5.00
CA ILE A 6 -24.58 5.35 -5.07
C ILE A 6 -24.01 5.96 -3.78
N PHE A 7 -24.41 5.42 -2.61
CA PHE A 7 -23.88 5.87 -1.33
C PHE A 7 -22.37 5.61 -1.19
N LEU A 8 -21.90 4.43 -1.63
CA LEU A 8 -20.48 4.07 -1.62
C LEU A 8 -19.67 4.98 -2.55
N ASP A 9 -20.18 5.28 -3.75
CA ASP A 9 -19.50 6.14 -4.71
C ASP A 9 -19.36 7.57 -4.17
N ILE A 10 -20.41 8.13 -3.57
CA ILE A 10 -20.38 9.45 -2.92
C ILE A 10 -19.38 9.46 -1.77
N PHE A 11 -19.38 8.40 -0.94
CA PHE A 11 -18.44 8.29 0.17
C PHE A 11 -16.99 8.23 -0.31
N CYS A 12 -16.68 7.41 -1.32
CA CYS A 12 -15.36 7.34 -1.92
C CYS A 12 -14.91 8.69 -2.51
N PHE A 13 -15.82 9.41 -3.17
CA PHE A 13 -15.53 10.75 -3.68
C PHE A 13 -15.17 11.75 -2.55
N LEU A 14 -15.93 11.74 -1.46
CA LEU A 14 -15.64 12.60 -0.29
C LEU A 14 -14.30 12.25 0.37
N VAL A 15 -14.00 10.96 0.53
CA VAL A 15 -12.71 10.52 1.09
C VAL A 15 -11.55 10.91 0.18
N SER A 16 -11.69 10.71 -1.13
CA SER A 16 -10.67 11.05 -2.13
C SER A 16 -10.36 12.55 -2.15
N THR A 17 -11.39 13.41 -2.11
CA THR A 17 -11.21 14.86 -2.03
C THR A 17 -10.53 15.29 -0.72
N PHE A 18 -10.91 14.68 0.41
CA PHE A 18 -10.23 14.93 1.68
C PHE A 18 -8.74 14.55 1.61
N ILE A 19 -8.40 13.39 1.05
CA ILE A 19 -6.99 12.97 0.90
C ILE A 19 -6.23 13.95 0.00
N LEU A 20 -6.80 14.42 -1.11
CA LEU A 20 -6.17 15.44 -1.96
C LEU A 20 -5.85 16.72 -1.19
N ILE A 21 -6.76 17.21 -0.35
CA ILE A 21 -6.53 18.36 0.51
C ILE A 21 -5.37 18.09 1.46
N THR A 22 -5.30 16.90 2.07
CA THR A 22 -4.18 16.55 2.96
C THR A 22 -2.84 16.51 2.22
N ILE A 23 -2.78 15.97 0.99
CA ILE A 23 -1.57 15.97 0.15
C ILE A 23 -1.10 17.41 -0.10
N ILE A 24 -2.02 18.31 -0.48
CA ILE A 24 -1.69 19.73 -0.73
C ILE A 24 -1.14 20.40 0.53
N LEU A 25 -1.76 20.17 1.68
CA LEU A 25 -1.31 20.74 2.96
C LEU A 25 0.06 20.20 3.39
N VAL A 26 0.30 18.88 3.24
CA VAL A 26 1.58 18.25 3.54
C VAL A 26 2.68 18.79 2.62
N TYR A 27 2.38 18.94 1.32
CA TYR A 27 3.32 19.49 0.35
C TYR A 27 3.67 20.96 0.66
N LYS A 28 2.67 21.79 0.97
CA LYS A 28 2.87 23.20 1.34
C LYS A 28 3.69 23.35 2.62
N ASN A 29 3.43 22.51 3.63
CA ASN A 29 4.06 22.60 4.95
C ASN A 29 5.30 21.72 5.11
N ARG A 30 5.83 21.10 4.04
CA ARG A 30 6.96 20.16 4.08
C ARG A 30 8.24 20.67 4.77
N LYS A 31 8.40 22.00 4.89
CA LYS A 31 9.56 22.63 5.55
C LYS A 31 9.45 22.68 7.07
N HIS A 32 8.27 22.42 7.65
CA HIS A 32 8.05 22.52 9.09
C HIS A 32 8.84 21.42 9.84
N PRO A 33 9.52 21.73 10.96
CA PRO A 33 10.39 20.77 11.67
C PRO A 33 9.66 19.48 12.09
N TYR A 34 8.41 19.57 12.54
CA TYR A 34 7.61 18.39 12.90
C TYR A 34 7.31 17.48 11.71
N LEU A 35 7.00 18.04 10.54
CA LEU A 35 6.71 17.27 9.33
C LEU A 35 7.99 16.65 8.73
N LYS A 36 9.13 17.32 8.88
CA LYS A 36 10.42 16.80 8.42
C LYS A 36 10.82 15.50 9.14
N VAL A 37 10.41 15.31 10.39
CA VAL A 37 10.69 14.06 11.14
C VAL A 37 9.96 12.87 10.51
N ILE A 38 8.75 13.08 9.99
CA ILE A 38 7.87 12.05 9.43
C ILE A 38 8.20 11.75 7.96
N SER A 39 8.96 12.61 7.28
CA SER A 39 9.22 12.55 5.82
C SER A 39 7.97 12.82 4.98
N PRO A 40 7.74 14.08 4.56
CA PRO A 40 6.54 14.47 3.81
C PRO A 40 6.35 13.66 2.52
N SER A 41 7.44 13.26 1.85
CA SER A 41 7.37 12.47 0.61
C SER A 41 6.78 11.07 0.83
N PHE A 42 7.15 10.37 1.90
CA PHE A 42 6.61 9.04 2.19
C PHE A 42 5.15 9.11 2.66
N SER A 43 4.77 10.17 3.39
CA SER A 43 3.36 10.40 3.73
C SER A 43 2.51 10.63 2.48
N ILE A 44 3.00 11.39 1.50
CA ILE A 44 2.29 11.61 0.22
C ILE A 44 2.14 10.27 -0.53
N LEU A 45 3.18 9.44 -0.60
CA LEU A 45 3.09 8.11 -1.23
C LEU A 45 2.02 7.23 -0.57
N MET A 46 1.94 7.26 0.77
CA MET A 46 0.91 6.53 1.51
C MET A 46 -0.50 7.04 1.18
N CYS A 47 -0.70 8.36 1.13
CA CYS A 47 -1.97 8.97 0.72
C CYS A 47 -2.37 8.56 -0.70
N ILE A 48 -1.42 8.50 -1.64
CA ILE A 48 -1.65 8.02 -3.01
C ILE A 48 -2.10 6.55 -2.99
N GLY A 49 -1.42 5.69 -2.23
CA GLY A 49 -1.82 4.28 -2.07
C GLY A 49 -3.25 4.13 -1.53
N PHE A 50 -3.62 4.95 -0.53
CA PHE A 50 -4.98 4.98 0.01
C PHE A 50 -6.02 5.43 -1.02
N MET A 51 -5.72 6.45 -1.82
CA MET A 51 -6.62 6.89 -2.89
C MET A 51 -6.82 5.82 -3.95
N MET A 52 -5.75 5.15 -4.37
CA MET A 52 -5.83 4.10 -5.37
C MET A 52 -6.71 2.93 -4.88
N ASN A 53 -6.45 2.45 -3.66
CA ASN A 53 -7.19 1.34 -3.07
C ASN A 53 -8.68 1.68 -2.83
N GLY A 54 -8.96 2.88 -2.31
CA GLY A 54 -10.34 3.30 -2.00
C GLY A 54 -11.20 3.59 -3.22
N CYS A 55 -10.61 4.07 -4.31
CA CYS A 55 -11.35 4.38 -5.55
C CYS A 55 -11.58 3.16 -6.44
N GLY A 56 -11.01 1.99 -6.15
CA GLY A 56 -11.26 0.76 -6.90
C GLY A 56 -10.99 0.92 -8.40
N PHE A 57 -9.88 1.57 -8.76
CA PHE A 57 -9.54 1.99 -10.14
C PHE A 57 -9.60 0.88 -11.21
N VAL A 58 -9.65 -0.39 -10.81
CA VAL A 58 -9.57 -1.56 -11.70
C VAL A 58 -10.86 -2.36 -11.81
N ASN A 59 -11.94 -1.98 -11.10
CA ASN A 59 -13.24 -2.63 -11.30
C ASN A 59 -13.95 -2.06 -12.53
N THR A 60 -13.31 -2.12 -13.69
CA THR A 60 -14.01 -2.01 -14.96
C THR A 60 -14.79 -3.32 -15.10
N GLY A 61 -16.12 -3.27 -15.26
CA GLY A 61 -16.99 -4.46 -15.31
C GLY A 61 -16.74 -5.42 -16.49
N SER A 62 -15.57 -5.34 -17.13
CA SER A 62 -15.08 -6.22 -18.17
C SER A 62 -14.15 -7.26 -17.54
N TYR A 63 -14.58 -8.52 -17.56
CA TYR A 63 -13.77 -9.64 -17.05
C TYR A 63 -12.96 -10.24 -18.19
N SER A 64 -12.00 -9.47 -18.72
CA SER A 64 -11.00 -10.02 -19.64
C SER A 64 -9.80 -10.55 -18.86
N ILE A 65 -9.07 -11.50 -19.45
CA ILE A 65 -7.83 -12.04 -18.88
C ILE A 65 -6.80 -10.92 -18.70
N PHE A 66 -6.77 -9.95 -19.62
CA PHE A 66 -5.90 -8.79 -19.53
C PHE A 66 -6.26 -7.90 -18.34
N ASP A 67 -7.55 -7.64 -18.13
CA ASP A 67 -8.03 -6.86 -16.97
C ASP A 67 -7.70 -7.56 -15.65
N CYS A 68 -7.81 -8.90 -15.59
CA CYS A 68 -7.37 -9.69 -14.45
C CYS A 68 -5.89 -9.48 -14.12
N ASN A 69 -5.02 -9.59 -15.13
CA ASN A 69 -3.57 -9.47 -14.94
C ASN A 69 -3.17 -8.06 -14.48
N ILE A 70 -3.77 -7.03 -15.08
CA ILE A 70 -3.57 -5.64 -14.65
C ILE A 70 -4.10 -5.42 -13.23
N GLY A 71 -5.27 -5.98 -12.91
CA GLY A 71 -5.88 -5.93 -11.58
C GLY A 71 -4.92 -6.40 -10.49
N TYR A 72 -4.31 -7.58 -10.67
CA TYR A 72 -3.36 -8.11 -9.69
C TYR A 72 -2.12 -7.24 -9.52
N ILE A 73 -1.58 -6.70 -10.61
CA ILE A 73 -0.41 -5.81 -10.56
C ILE A 73 -0.77 -4.52 -9.82
N ILE A 74 -1.93 -3.92 -10.13
CA ILE A 74 -2.38 -2.69 -9.48
C ILE A 74 -2.68 -2.94 -7.99
N SER A 75 -3.36 -4.01 -7.62
CA SER A 75 -3.58 -4.36 -6.20
C SER A 75 -2.27 -4.54 -5.45
N THR A 76 -1.24 -5.09 -6.11
CA THR A 76 0.11 -5.19 -5.54
C THR A 76 0.74 -3.81 -5.35
N ILE A 77 0.61 -2.93 -6.34
CA ILE A 77 1.11 -1.54 -6.26
C ILE A 77 0.45 -0.80 -5.10
N GLU A 78 -0.88 -0.88 -4.98
CA GLU A 78 -1.67 -0.28 -3.90
C GLU A 78 -1.19 -0.73 -2.52
N MET A 79 -1.10 -2.05 -2.33
CA MET A 79 -0.69 -2.62 -1.05
C MET A 79 0.74 -2.20 -0.66
N ASN A 80 1.66 -2.20 -1.62
CA ASN A 80 3.04 -1.81 -1.35
C ASN A 80 3.20 -0.29 -1.13
N LEU A 81 2.42 0.54 -1.83
CA LEU A 81 2.36 1.99 -1.60
C LEU A 81 1.79 2.34 -0.21
N LEU A 82 0.99 1.46 0.38
CA LEU A 82 0.51 1.61 1.76
C LEU A 82 1.55 1.14 2.77
N LEU A 83 2.02 -0.10 2.65
CA LEU A 83 2.83 -0.76 3.67
C LEU A 83 4.29 -0.28 3.72
N LEU A 84 4.93 -0.11 2.56
CA LEU A 84 6.37 0.22 2.53
C LEU A 84 6.65 1.64 3.06
N PRO A 85 5.90 2.69 2.69
CA PRO A 85 6.09 4.01 3.28
C PRO A 85 5.81 3.99 4.79
N MET A 86 4.83 3.21 5.24
CA MET A 86 4.53 3.06 6.68
C MET A 86 5.71 2.45 7.44
N LEU A 87 6.35 1.42 6.87
CA LEU A 87 7.55 0.82 7.45
C LEU A 87 8.70 1.82 7.53
N ILE A 88 8.96 2.57 6.45
CA ILE A 88 10.07 3.54 6.39
C ILE A 88 9.87 4.69 7.39
N VAL A 89 8.65 5.22 7.48
CA VAL A 89 8.32 6.29 8.44
C VAL A 89 8.48 5.79 9.87
N THR A 90 7.97 4.60 10.17
CA THR A 90 8.10 3.98 11.50
C THR A 90 9.57 3.74 11.86
N TYR A 91 10.36 3.22 10.93
CA TYR A 91 11.80 3.03 11.10
C TYR A 91 12.52 4.37 11.36
N ARG A 92 12.18 5.42 10.61
CA ARG A 92 12.75 6.76 10.82
C ARG A 92 12.44 7.29 12.22
N ILE A 93 11.20 7.18 12.67
CA ILE A 93 10.78 7.60 14.02
C ILE A 93 11.55 6.81 15.09
N TYR A 94 11.65 5.49 14.94
CA TYR A 94 12.42 4.62 15.83
C TYR A 94 13.90 5.05 15.92
N CYS A 95 14.54 5.34 14.78
CA CYS A 95 15.92 5.81 14.74
C CYS A 95 16.12 7.15 15.46
N VAL A 96 15.19 8.10 15.26
CA VAL A 96 15.25 9.42 15.91
C VAL A 96 15.16 9.28 17.43
N ILE A 97 14.23 8.46 17.94
CA ILE A 97 14.05 8.26 19.38
C ILE A 97 15.25 7.51 20.00
N LYS A 98 15.78 6.51 19.31
CA LYS A 98 16.94 5.74 19.79
C LYS A 98 18.24 6.56 19.81
N ALA A 99 18.45 7.43 18.83
CA ALA A 99 19.71 8.15 18.66
C ALA A 99 19.95 9.27 19.71
N LYS A 100 18.94 9.66 20.52
CA LYS A 100 18.95 10.77 21.52
C LYS A 100 19.42 12.15 21.00
N ARG A 101 19.92 12.24 19.77
CA ARG A 101 20.27 13.45 19.04
C ARG A 101 19.60 13.38 17.67
N LEU A 102 19.06 14.52 17.24
CA LEU A 102 18.70 14.84 15.87
C LEU A 102 19.96 14.84 14.98
N SER A 103 20.63 13.68 14.82
CA SER A 103 21.68 13.53 13.82
C SER A 103 21.01 13.38 12.45
N THR A 104 20.53 14.51 11.94
CA THR A 104 19.90 14.71 10.64
C THR A 104 20.79 14.32 9.45
N LYS A 105 22.08 14.02 9.67
CA LYS A 105 23.04 13.67 8.61
C LYS A 105 23.11 12.19 8.25
N LYS A 106 22.66 11.27 9.11
CA LYS A 106 22.89 9.81 8.89
C LYS A 106 21.70 9.05 8.28
N LEU A 107 20.54 9.69 8.16
CA LEU A 107 19.36 9.17 7.45
C LEU A 107 19.08 10.12 6.28
N ASP A 108 19.89 10.04 5.23
CA ASP A 108 19.63 10.84 4.02
C ASP A 108 18.37 10.30 3.34
N ASP A 109 17.40 11.18 3.08
CA ASP A 109 16.11 10.84 2.49
C ASP A 109 16.29 10.11 1.15
N LYS A 110 17.39 10.39 0.45
CA LYS A 110 17.78 9.74 -0.81
C LYS A 110 18.03 8.24 -0.65
N HIS A 111 18.70 7.81 0.41
CA HIS A 111 18.97 6.39 0.64
C HIS A 111 17.69 5.64 1.00
N LEU A 112 16.82 6.24 1.83
CA LEU A 112 15.52 5.64 2.16
C LEU A 112 14.65 5.48 0.91
N LEU A 113 14.65 6.49 0.03
CA LEU A 113 13.92 6.43 -1.23
C LEU A 113 14.51 5.39 -2.19
N LEU A 114 15.83 5.23 -2.20
CA LEU A 114 16.48 4.16 -2.96
C LEU A 114 16.07 2.77 -2.46
N TYR A 115 16.13 2.52 -1.15
CA TYR A 115 15.69 1.24 -0.56
C TYR A 115 14.22 0.96 -0.85
N PHE A 116 13.36 1.99 -0.70
CA PHE A 116 11.96 1.91 -1.09
C PHE A 116 11.81 1.46 -2.55
N SER A 117 12.50 2.14 -3.47
CA SER A 117 12.39 1.87 -4.91
C SER A 117 12.87 0.47 -5.28
N ILE A 118 13.92 -0.04 -4.62
CA ILE A 118 14.44 -1.39 -4.87
C ILE A 118 13.42 -2.44 -4.41
N ILE A 119 12.89 -2.33 -3.19
CA ILE A 119 11.92 -3.29 -2.66
C ILE A 119 10.62 -3.22 -3.47
N PHE A 120 10.12 -2.01 -3.72
CA PHE A 120 8.91 -1.78 -4.49
C PHE A 120 9.01 -2.33 -5.92
N GLY A 121 10.11 -2.01 -6.63
CA GLY A 121 10.38 -2.51 -7.97
C GLY A 121 10.54 -4.02 -8.02
N GLY A 122 11.22 -4.61 -7.03
CA GLY A 122 11.37 -6.06 -6.90
C GLY A 122 10.04 -6.79 -6.75
N MET A 123 9.11 -6.26 -5.95
CA MET A 123 7.78 -6.84 -5.77
C MET A 123 6.92 -6.76 -7.03
N ILE A 124 6.96 -5.63 -7.75
CA ILE A 124 6.25 -5.49 -9.02
C ILE A 124 6.82 -6.46 -10.05
N LEU A 125 8.15 -6.55 -10.16
CA LEU A 125 8.81 -7.48 -11.07
C LEU A 125 8.43 -8.94 -10.75
N TYR A 126 8.46 -9.32 -9.48
CA TYR A 126 8.03 -10.64 -9.03
C TYR A 126 6.60 -10.95 -9.50
N LYS A 127 5.65 -10.03 -9.31
CA LYS A 127 4.27 -10.25 -9.77
C LYS A 127 4.14 -10.34 -11.27
N ILE A 128 4.83 -9.48 -12.02
CA ILE A 128 4.84 -9.56 -13.48
C ILE A 128 5.33 -10.93 -13.93
N LEU A 129 6.43 -11.44 -13.34
CA LEU A 129 6.97 -12.77 -13.68
C LEU A 129 5.94 -13.88 -13.39
N VAL A 130 5.31 -13.87 -12.21
CA VAL A 130 4.29 -14.88 -11.87
C VAL A 130 3.15 -14.90 -12.89
N HIS A 131 2.65 -13.73 -13.30
CA HIS A 131 1.56 -13.65 -14.28
C HIS A 131 2.01 -13.92 -15.74
N CYS A 132 3.29 -13.71 -16.07
CA CYS A 132 3.82 -14.06 -17.38
C CYS A 132 4.06 -15.57 -17.56
N PHE A 133 4.40 -16.28 -16.47
CA PHE A 133 4.74 -17.71 -16.53
C PHE A 133 3.57 -18.64 -16.21
N ASN A 134 2.49 -18.14 -15.61
CA ASN A 134 1.35 -18.94 -15.21
C ASN A 134 0.12 -18.56 -16.03
N GLU A 135 -0.64 -19.56 -16.46
CA GLU A 135 -1.88 -19.31 -17.19
C GLU A 135 -2.93 -18.72 -16.24
N THR A 136 -3.61 -17.70 -16.74
CA THR A 136 -4.63 -16.94 -16.00
C THR A 136 -6.00 -17.26 -16.57
N TYR A 137 -6.91 -17.66 -15.70
CA TYR A 137 -8.24 -18.15 -16.07
C TYR A 137 -9.30 -17.53 -15.16
N ILE A 138 -10.53 -17.47 -15.66
CA ILE A 138 -11.65 -16.85 -14.97
C ILE A 138 -12.61 -17.95 -14.53
N LEU A 139 -12.88 -18.02 -13.23
CA LEU A 139 -13.88 -18.90 -12.64
C LEU A 139 -15.08 -18.08 -12.19
N SER A 140 -16.28 -18.49 -12.57
CA SER A 140 -17.52 -17.87 -12.12
C SER A 140 -18.13 -18.68 -10.98
N PHE A 141 -18.27 -18.07 -9.81
CA PHE A 141 -18.96 -18.68 -8.67
C PHE A 141 -20.42 -18.25 -8.62
N GLY A 142 -21.31 -19.19 -8.24
CA GLY A 142 -22.74 -18.96 -8.07
C GLY A 142 -23.60 -20.06 -8.69
N PHE A 143 -24.88 -20.07 -8.32
CA PHE A 143 -25.89 -20.95 -8.91
C PHE A 143 -26.48 -20.33 -10.19
N ILE A 144 -27.19 -21.14 -10.99
CA ILE A 144 -27.86 -20.67 -12.22
C ILE A 144 -28.88 -19.56 -11.91
N ASP A 145 -29.55 -19.67 -10.75
CA ASP A 145 -30.63 -18.76 -10.35
C ASP A 145 -30.14 -17.55 -9.53
N SER A 146 -28.83 -17.42 -9.33
CA SER A 146 -28.21 -16.35 -8.52
C SER A 146 -27.20 -15.54 -9.34
N LEU A 147 -26.94 -14.30 -8.92
CA LEU A 147 -25.90 -13.47 -9.54
C LEU A 147 -24.54 -14.19 -9.49
N ARG A 148 -23.94 -14.45 -10.65
CA ARG A 148 -22.60 -15.07 -10.74
C ARG A 148 -21.53 -14.00 -10.63
N PHE A 149 -20.51 -14.27 -9.81
CA PHE A 149 -19.36 -13.39 -9.63
C PHE A 149 -18.14 -14.05 -10.27
N PRO A 150 -17.68 -13.56 -11.43
CA PRO A 150 -16.42 -14.00 -12.01
C PRO A 150 -15.26 -13.55 -11.13
N SER A 151 -14.30 -14.45 -10.95
CA SER A 151 -13.09 -14.27 -10.16
C SER A 151 -11.91 -14.78 -10.97
N CYS A 152 -10.83 -14.00 -10.99
CA CYS A 152 -9.62 -14.36 -11.68
C CYS A 152 -8.80 -15.34 -10.82
N TYR A 153 -8.15 -16.30 -11.46
CA TYR A 153 -7.20 -17.22 -10.84
C TYR A 153 -6.05 -17.48 -11.81
N TYR A 154 -4.97 -18.03 -11.27
CA TYR A 154 -3.81 -18.46 -12.04
C TYR A 154 -3.27 -19.77 -11.49
N ASP A 155 -2.47 -20.47 -12.28
CA ASP A 155 -1.89 -21.74 -11.85
C ASP A 155 -1.11 -21.59 -10.55
N ASN A 156 -1.29 -22.56 -9.65
CA ASN A 156 -0.66 -22.58 -8.33
C ASN A 156 -0.94 -21.33 -7.46
N TYR A 157 -2.04 -20.58 -7.70
CA TYR A 157 -2.34 -19.33 -6.98
C TYR A 157 -2.24 -19.46 -5.45
N LYS A 158 -2.62 -20.61 -4.87
CA LYS A 158 -2.55 -20.85 -3.42
C LYS A 158 -1.13 -20.70 -2.86
N ILE A 159 -0.13 -21.17 -3.60
CA ILE A 159 1.28 -21.10 -3.15
C ILE A 159 1.74 -19.65 -3.16
N PHE A 160 1.46 -18.92 -4.24
CA PHE A 160 1.83 -17.52 -4.38
C PHE A 160 1.08 -16.61 -3.40
N GLU A 161 -0.19 -16.89 -3.13
CA GLU A 161 -0.99 -16.21 -2.11
C GLU A 161 -0.41 -16.41 -0.72
N ILE A 162 0.03 -17.63 -0.36
CA ILE A 162 0.73 -17.89 0.90
C ILE A 162 2.02 -17.07 1.00
N ILE A 163 2.81 -17.00 -0.09
CA ILE A 163 4.03 -16.20 -0.13
C ILE A 163 3.72 -14.72 0.11
N ASP A 164 2.68 -14.18 -0.54
CA ASP A 164 2.26 -12.79 -0.35
C ASP A 164 1.79 -12.53 1.08
N MET A 165 1.00 -13.45 1.67
CA MET A 165 0.56 -13.35 3.05
C MET A 165 1.74 -13.32 4.02
N ILE A 166 2.72 -14.23 3.84
CA ILE A 166 3.94 -14.25 4.66
C ILE A 166 4.69 -12.92 4.55
N TYR A 167 4.84 -12.38 3.34
CA TYR A 167 5.48 -11.09 3.10
C TYR A 167 4.77 -9.95 3.88
N VAL A 168 3.45 -9.86 3.76
CA VAL A 168 2.63 -8.83 4.41
C VAL A 168 2.70 -8.96 5.93
N TYR A 169 2.54 -10.17 6.47
CA TYR A 169 2.63 -10.41 7.92
C TYR A 169 4.02 -10.10 8.47
N THR A 170 5.07 -10.38 7.70
CA THR A 170 6.44 -10.05 8.10
C THR A 170 6.62 -8.54 8.21
N ILE A 171 6.18 -7.76 7.22
CA ILE A 171 6.24 -6.30 7.29
C ILE A 171 5.44 -5.77 8.48
N PHE A 172 4.22 -6.26 8.64
CA PHE A 172 3.34 -5.82 9.73
C PHE A 172 3.94 -6.14 11.12
N ALA A 173 4.52 -7.32 11.29
CA ALA A 173 5.21 -7.71 12.52
C ALA A 173 6.40 -6.79 12.82
N VAL A 174 7.22 -6.45 11.80
CA VAL A 174 8.34 -5.52 11.95
C VAL A 174 7.85 -4.13 12.37
N ILE A 175 6.79 -3.62 11.73
CA ILE A 175 6.17 -2.33 12.10
C ILE A 175 5.70 -2.36 13.55
N LEU A 176 4.96 -3.38 13.96
CA LEU A 176 4.46 -3.53 15.33
C LEU A 176 5.59 -3.55 16.35
N VAL A 177 6.64 -4.34 16.11
CA VAL A 177 7.82 -4.39 16.99
C VAL A 177 8.46 -3.01 17.11
N MET A 178 8.65 -2.30 16.00
CA MET A 178 9.20 -0.94 16.03
C MET A 178 8.31 0.04 16.80
N ILE A 179 6.99 -0.01 16.61
CA ILE A 179 6.03 0.83 17.35
C ILE A 179 6.12 0.56 18.86
N ILE A 180 6.13 -0.71 19.27
CA ILE A 180 6.21 -1.09 20.70
C ILE A 180 7.52 -0.59 21.32
N LEU A 181 8.65 -0.78 20.62
CA LEU A 181 9.96 -0.30 21.08
C LEU A 181 10.00 1.22 21.19
N THR A 182 9.39 1.92 20.22
CA THR A 182 9.28 3.38 20.17
C THR A 182 8.41 3.90 21.32
N GLY A 183 7.26 3.29 21.59
CA GLY A 183 6.37 3.67 22.69
C GLY A 183 7.02 3.49 24.07
N LYS A 184 7.79 2.41 24.28
CA LYS A 184 8.57 2.21 25.52
C LYS A 184 9.65 3.29 25.70
N ALA A 185 10.31 3.68 24.62
CA ALA A 185 11.35 4.70 24.66
C ALA A 185 10.78 6.12 24.88
N SER A 186 9.60 6.41 24.31
CA SER A 186 8.92 7.71 24.51
C SER A 186 8.50 7.95 25.96
N LYS A 187 8.09 6.92 26.71
CA LYS A 187 7.70 7.07 28.14
C LYS A 187 8.87 7.42 29.07
N ARG A 188 10.11 7.38 28.58
CA ARG A 188 11.32 7.73 29.35
C ARG A 188 11.75 9.20 29.18
N PHE A 189 11.10 9.94 28.30
CA PHE A 189 11.26 11.38 28.09
C PHE A 189 10.02 12.11 28.58
#